data_AF-A0A9D4T524-F1
#
_entry.id   AF-A0A9D4T524-F1
#
_cell.length_a   1.000
_cell.length_b   1.000
_cell.length_c   1.000
_cell.angle_alpha   90.00
_cell.angle_beta   90.00
_cell.angle_gamma   90.00
#
_symmetry.space_group_name_H-M   'P 1'
#
loop_
_entity.id
_entity.type
_entity.pdbx_description
1 polymer ?
#
loop_
_entity_poly.entity_id
_entity_poly.type
_entity_poly.pdbx_seq_one_letter_code
_entity_poly.pdbx_strand_id
1 'polypeptide(L)'
;MAIIPRMKLSTQGELLVCVSCAVYVVYYILVVVRKPRLVCRAGRLRRFLSGGMDEFIRNYYWAPIWCFGANMQCLVGFLYNSWLPRLSYRRELLELSDRGLVALDWVNEDQTGPVVILAGGGFTDSQSRPWRALLPALTALGNPCVVVNGRGCGGVPLTTNRITYAASVSDFAEVVAEVRKRYPTECVLGVGVSLGGLQLALYLCQWGPRAQLDAAVAVSAPFQLGLASRNLGRWGTNMLLNVWMTRRFVRCLRDNEEVVRTAKVVEADKVFSCWTLSSFNKRYAAPVYGFPSLEDFYEHCSLKVRFLRRADGWAWCSVPLVFLFSSDDALNPRSASLEEEIMKSPWLAAVVTPRGGHMGFVDGWLWPRQPFYLERFVTSFVQEKTVSCMNTAGEKLNSCWKTLREDVQKAVIKAPTDQVVFYTCCSFYDMVSCANQSLTPCESSSSRQQALDSLFGVYRRSQSMVCGNYTEGSQACEALPKLPDLDANDRKIENYVELLAETAIAVGRTKSREVPSYKK
;
A
#
# COMPACT_ATOMS: atom_id res chain seq x y z
N MET A 1 31.16 40.29 -28.32
CA MET A 1 30.44 39.17 -28.94
C MET A 1 31.45 38.13 -29.39
N ALA A 2 31.69 37.09 -28.59
CA ALA A 2 32.58 35.99 -28.97
C ALA A 2 31.79 35.01 -29.83
N ILE A 3 32.22 34.85 -31.09
CA ILE A 3 31.65 33.91 -32.06
C ILE A 3 32.12 32.51 -31.67
N ILE A 4 31.22 31.66 -31.16
CA ILE A 4 31.48 30.24 -30.96
C ILE A 4 31.66 29.61 -32.35
N PRO A 5 32.81 28.97 -32.66
CA PRO A 5 33.00 28.36 -33.97
C PRO A 5 32.06 27.16 -34.09
N ARG A 6 31.19 27.16 -35.13
CA ARG A 6 30.41 25.99 -35.52
C ARG A 6 31.38 24.89 -35.97
N MET A 7 31.64 23.90 -35.13
CA MET A 7 32.23 22.63 -35.56
C MET A 7 31.32 22.02 -36.63
N LYS A 8 31.71 22.12 -37.91
CA LYS A 8 31.12 21.30 -38.96
C LYS A 8 31.69 19.89 -38.81
N LEU A 9 30.86 18.93 -38.40
CA LEU A 9 31.23 17.53 -38.51
C LEU A 9 31.38 17.19 -40.00
N SER A 10 32.34 16.34 -40.35
CA SER A 10 32.39 15.76 -41.70
C SER A 10 31.15 14.89 -41.93
N THR A 11 30.76 14.67 -43.18
CA THR A 11 29.63 13.79 -43.55
C THR A 11 29.77 12.38 -42.95
N GLN A 12 31.00 11.90 -42.78
CA GLN A 12 31.30 10.65 -42.06
C GLN A 12 31.06 10.75 -40.55
N GLY A 13 31.38 11.89 -39.93
CA GLY A 13 31.10 12.17 -38.54
C GLY A 13 29.60 12.26 -38.24
N GLU A 14 28.83 12.91 -39.12
CA GLU A 14 27.37 12.97 -39.02
C GLU A 14 26.74 11.57 -39.13
N LEU A 15 27.19 10.76 -40.10
CA LEU A 15 26.74 9.37 -40.26
C LEU A 15 27.05 8.53 -39.02
N LEU A 16 28.25 8.64 -38.45
CA LEU A 16 28.64 7.90 -37.24
C LEU A 16 27.77 8.29 -36.03
N VAL A 17 27.47 9.58 -35.86
CA VAL A 17 26.56 10.05 -34.79
C VAL A 17 25.16 9.49 -35.01
N CYS A 18 24.61 9.55 -36.24
CA CYS A 18 23.29 9.01 -36.56
C CYS A 18 23.20 7.50 -36.28
N VAL A 19 24.20 6.73 -36.72
CA VAL A 19 24.26 5.28 -36.47
C VAL A 19 24.36 4.99 -34.96
N SER A 20 25.21 5.73 -34.24
CA SER A 20 25.36 5.56 -32.79
C SER A 20 24.06 5.87 -32.04
N CYS A 21 23.36 6.94 -32.41
CA CYS A 21 22.05 7.28 -31.86
C CYS A 21 21.00 6.20 -32.17
N ALA A 22 20.97 5.68 -33.40
CA ALA A 22 20.04 4.61 -33.78
C ALA A 22 20.30 3.31 -32.99
N VAL A 23 21.56 2.88 -32.90
CA VAL A 23 21.97 1.72 -32.09
C VAL A 23 21.59 1.93 -30.62
N TYR A 24 21.79 3.14 -30.09
CA TYR A 24 21.44 3.48 -28.72
C TYR A 24 19.93 3.45 -28.46
N VAL A 25 19.11 4.00 -29.36
CA VAL A 25 17.64 3.96 -29.27
C VAL A 25 17.14 2.51 -29.31
N VAL A 26 17.69 1.69 -30.20
CA VAL A 26 17.36 0.24 -30.28
C VAL A 26 17.74 -0.46 -28.97
N TYR A 27 18.94 -0.22 -28.45
CA TYR A 27 19.36 -0.74 -27.14
C TYR A 27 18.41 -0.29 -26.02
N TYR A 28 18.03 0.99 -25.99
CA TYR A 28 17.13 1.54 -24.99
C TYR A 28 15.77 0.84 -25.01
N ILE A 29 15.13 0.74 -26.18
CA ILE A 29 13.81 0.12 -26.32
C ILE A 29 13.84 -1.38 -25.98
N LEU A 30 14.88 -2.11 -26.41
CA LEU A 30 14.93 -3.57 -26.26
C LEU A 30 15.48 -4.03 -24.90
N VAL A 31 16.37 -3.24 -24.28
CA VAL A 31 17.11 -3.65 -23.07
C VAL A 31 16.71 -2.85 -21.84
N VAL A 32 16.54 -1.53 -21.96
CA VAL A 32 16.27 -0.66 -20.81
C VAL A 32 14.77 -0.65 -20.48
N VAL A 33 13.92 -0.50 -21.48
CA VAL A 33 12.47 -0.44 -21.32
C VAL A 33 11.93 -1.85 -21.16
N ARG A 34 11.53 -2.20 -19.93
CA ARG A 34 10.98 -3.53 -19.61
C ARG A 34 9.78 -3.40 -18.68
N LYS A 35 8.92 -4.41 -18.71
CA LYS A 35 7.80 -4.51 -17.76
C LYS A 35 8.33 -4.89 -16.38
N PRO A 36 7.80 -4.29 -15.30
CA PRO A 36 8.03 -4.78 -13.96
C PRO A 36 7.57 -6.23 -13.81
N ARG A 37 8.24 -6.98 -12.95
CA ARG A 37 7.90 -8.38 -12.64
C ARG A 37 7.09 -8.42 -11.35
N LEU A 38 5.93 -9.07 -11.39
CA LEU A 38 5.19 -9.44 -10.18
C LEU A 38 5.65 -10.81 -9.68
N VAL A 39 6.20 -10.83 -8.47
CA VAL A 39 6.58 -12.04 -7.74
C VAL A 39 5.57 -12.22 -6.62
N CYS A 40 4.56 -13.04 -6.87
CA CYS A 40 3.50 -13.30 -5.91
C CYS A 40 2.87 -14.68 -6.14
N ARG A 41 2.66 -15.41 -5.03
CA ARG A 41 1.91 -16.66 -5.04
C ARG A 41 0.49 -16.44 -5.58
N ALA A 42 -0.05 -17.41 -6.31
CA ALA A 42 -1.47 -17.38 -6.66
C ALA A 42 -2.34 -17.34 -5.39
N GLY A 43 -3.28 -16.39 -5.32
CA GLY A 43 -4.08 -16.18 -4.10
C GLY A 43 -4.84 -14.85 -4.09
N ARG A 44 -5.29 -14.45 -2.89
CA ARG A 44 -6.01 -13.18 -2.67
C ARG A 44 -5.13 -11.97 -2.95
N LEU A 45 -3.90 -11.95 -2.42
CA LEU A 45 -2.96 -10.85 -2.60
C LEU A 45 -2.62 -10.62 -4.08
N ARG A 46 -2.37 -11.68 -4.86
CA ARG A 46 -2.14 -11.56 -6.30
C ARG A 46 -3.34 -10.96 -7.04
N ARG A 47 -4.57 -11.34 -6.68
CA ARG A 47 -5.79 -10.77 -7.27
C ARG A 47 -5.94 -9.29 -6.94
N PHE A 48 -5.68 -8.91 -5.68
CA PHE A 48 -5.63 -7.52 -5.25
C PHE A 48 -4.63 -6.71 -6.08
N LEU A 49 -3.39 -7.19 -6.20
CA LEU A 49 -2.35 -6.52 -6.97
C LEU A 49 -2.69 -6.43 -8.47
N SER A 50 -3.24 -7.50 -9.04
CA SER A 50 -3.59 -7.53 -10.47
C SER A 50 -4.81 -6.67 -10.82
N GLY A 51 -5.74 -6.44 -9.88
CA GLY A 51 -6.91 -5.58 -10.11
C GLY A 51 -6.68 -4.13 -9.69
N GLY A 52 -5.97 -3.91 -8.59
CA GLY A 52 -5.74 -2.59 -8.01
C GLY A 52 -4.52 -1.87 -8.59
N MET A 53 -3.47 -2.62 -8.94
CA MET A 53 -2.14 -2.10 -9.30
C MET A 53 -1.70 -2.49 -10.71
N ASP A 54 -2.65 -2.76 -11.59
CA ASP A 54 -2.40 -3.29 -12.95
C ASP A 54 -1.49 -2.37 -13.78
N GLU A 55 -1.65 -1.06 -13.65
CA GLU A 55 -0.81 -0.04 -14.31
C GLU A 55 0.68 -0.26 -14.00
N PHE A 56 1.01 -0.63 -12.76
CA PHE A 56 2.39 -0.81 -12.31
C PHE A 56 2.99 -2.13 -12.77
N ILE A 57 2.17 -3.11 -13.15
CA ILE A 57 2.61 -4.47 -13.48
C ILE A 57 2.61 -4.69 -14.99
N ARG A 58 1.58 -4.21 -15.71
CA ARG A 58 1.41 -4.47 -17.15
C ARG A 58 2.10 -3.47 -18.05
N ASN A 59 2.27 -2.23 -17.59
CA ASN A 59 2.90 -1.19 -18.38
C ASN A 59 4.42 -1.30 -18.31
N TYR A 60 5.06 -0.75 -19.34
CA TYR A 60 6.52 -0.68 -19.38
C TYR A 60 7.02 0.37 -18.40
N TYR A 61 8.11 0.05 -17.71
CA TYR A 61 8.86 1.01 -16.92
C TYR A 61 9.81 1.78 -17.83
N TRP A 62 9.57 3.08 -17.98
CA TRP A 62 10.37 3.97 -18.81
C TRP A 62 11.33 4.75 -17.93
N ALA A 63 12.54 4.26 -17.73
CA ALA A 63 13.61 5.10 -17.16
C ALA A 63 13.96 6.20 -18.18
N PRO A 64 14.18 7.46 -17.79
CA PRO A 64 14.58 8.51 -18.74
C PRO A 64 15.76 8.07 -19.58
N ILE A 65 15.72 8.37 -20.87
CA ILE A 65 16.70 7.89 -21.85
C ILE A 65 18.15 8.26 -21.47
N TRP A 66 18.36 9.25 -20.62
CA TRP A 66 19.68 9.66 -20.11
C TRP A 66 19.93 9.25 -18.63
N CYS A 67 18.94 8.68 -17.94
CA CYS A 67 18.96 8.37 -16.51
C CYS A 67 18.55 6.91 -16.21
N PHE A 68 19.30 5.95 -16.74
CA PHE A 68 19.01 4.52 -16.51
C PHE A 68 20.02 3.82 -15.59
N GLY A 69 21.09 4.49 -15.17
CA GLY A 69 22.03 3.95 -14.19
C GLY A 69 21.49 4.01 -12.75
N ALA A 70 21.67 2.95 -11.98
CA ALA A 70 21.12 2.81 -10.62
C ALA A 70 21.42 4.02 -9.70
N ASN A 71 22.70 4.35 -9.50
CA ASN A 71 23.09 5.47 -8.65
C ASN A 71 22.73 6.83 -9.27
N MET A 72 22.65 6.90 -10.60
CA MET A 72 22.20 8.12 -11.29
C MET A 72 20.73 8.40 -11.00
N GLN A 73 19.86 7.37 -11.05
CA GLN A 73 18.45 7.53 -10.71
C GLN A 73 18.25 7.92 -9.25
N CYS A 74 19.02 7.33 -8.32
CA CYS A 74 19.03 7.76 -6.92
C CYS A 74 19.42 9.24 -6.78
N LEU A 75 20.46 9.68 -7.48
CA LEU A 75 20.93 11.07 -7.44
C LEU A 75 19.91 12.03 -8.07
N VAL A 76 19.36 11.70 -9.23
CA VAL A 76 18.38 12.54 -9.93
C VAL A 76 17.09 12.64 -9.11
N GLY A 77 16.58 11.53 -8.58
CA GLY A 77 15.43 11.54 -7.66
C GLY A 77 15.70 12.39 -6.42
N PHE A 78 16.89 12.26 -5.83
CA PHE A 78 17.33 13.10 -4.72
C PHE A 78 17.36 14.59 -5.09
N LEU A 79 17.90 14.94 -6.25
CA LEU A 79 17.99 16.32 -6.71
C LEU A 79 16.61 16.89 -7.00
N TYR A 80 15.76 16.22 -7.80
CA TYR A 80 14.39 16.67 -8.10
C TYR A 80 13.58 16.90 -6.82
N ASN A 81 13.61 15.94 -5.89
CA ASN A 81 12.84 16.04 -4.66
C ASN A 81 13.44 17.06 -3.66
N SER A 82 14.63 17.62 -3.93
CA SER A 82 15.21 18.70 -3.10
C SER A 82 14.46 20.04 -3.26
N TRP A 83 13.78 20.24 -4.40
CA TRP A 83 13.10 21.50 -4.74
C TRP A 83 11.65 21.54 -4.27
N LEU A 84 11.10 20.40 -3.84
CA LEU A 84 9.76 20.33 -3.28
C LEU A 84 9.65 21.24 -2.05
N PRO A 85 8.49 21.78 -1.68
CA PRO A 85 8.32 22.64 -0.49
C PRO A 85 8.43 21.84 0.82
N ARG A 86 8.76 22.52 1.92
CA ARG A 86 8.76 21.88 3.25
C ARG A 86 7.32 21.60 3.67
N LEU A 87 7.12 20.53 4.43
CA LEU A 87 5.79 20.16 4.92
C LEU A 87 5.62 20.63 6.36
N SER A 88 4.39 20.99 6.73
CA SER A 88 4.02 21.32 8.10
C SER A 88 3.58 20.04 8.81
N TYR A 89 4.02 19.86 10.05
CA TYR A 89 3.70 18.70 10.87
C TYR A 89 3.31 19.15 12.27
N ARG A 90 2.36 18.43 12.89
CA ARG A 90 2.22 18.45 14.35
C ARG A 90 3.17 17.40 14.93
N ARG A 91 4.20 17.84 15.65
CA ARG A 91 5.12 16.93 16.31
C ARG A 91 4.58 16.49 17.67
N GLU A 92 4.72 15.20 17.93
CA GLU A 92 4.49 14.57 19.22
C GLU A 92 5.71 13.74 19.60
N LEU A 93 6.20 13.88 20.83
CA LEU A 93 7.27 13.03 21.35
C LEU A 93 6.65 11.83 22.05
N LEU A 94 7.09 10.64 21.67
CA LEU A 94 6.72 9.40 22.31
C LEU A 94 7.91 8.91 23.13
N GLU A 95 7.71 8.81 24.44
CA GLU A 95 8.63 8.14 25.34
C GLU A 95 8.37 6.63 25.30
N LEU A 96 9.41 5.88 24.93
CA LEU A 96 9.39 4.43 24.83
C LEU A 96 9.60 3.79 26.20
N SER A 97 9.26 2.51 26.30
CA SER A 97 9.35 1.70 27.53
C SER A 97 10.75 1.70 28.17
N ASP A 98 11.81 1.85 27.38
CA ASP A 98 13.20 1.93 27.85
C ASP A 98 13.70 3.36 28.10
N ARG A 99 12.78 4.33 28.23
CA ARG A 99 13.07 5.78 28.40
C ARG A 99 13.70 6.41 27.14
N GLY A 100 13.72 5.70 26.02
CA GLY A 100 14.05 6.22 24.71
C GLY A 100 13.04 7.26 24.23
N LEU A 101 13.48 8.18 23.38
CA LEU A 101 12.57 9.12 22.72
C LEU A 101 12.53 8.89 21.21
N VAL A 102 11.33 8.90 20.65
CA VAL A 102 11.06 9.00 19.22
C VAL A 102 10.06 10.14 18.97
N ALA A 103 9.96 10.64 17.74
CA ALA A 103 8.96 11.64 17.39
C ALA A 103 8.01 11.15 16.31
N LEU A 104 6.73 11.42 16.51
CA LEU A 104 5.64 11.21 15.58
C LEU A 104 5.27 12.57 14.97
N ASP A 105 5.56 12.74 13.69
CA ASP A 105 5.22 13.96 12.96
C ASP A 105 3.95 13.72 12.14
N TRP A 106 2.84 14.28 12.60
CA TRP A 106 1.49 14.04 12.10
C TRP A 106 1.08 15.04 11.01
N VAL A 107 0.30 14.54 10.05
CA VAL A 107 -0.41 15.32 9.03
C VAL A 107 -1.83 14.74 8.88
N ASN A 108 -2.84 15.60 8.76
CA ASN A 108 -4.24 15.21 8.60
C ASN A 108 -4.77 14.28 9.72
N GLU A 109 -4.34 14.48 10.97
CA GLU A 109 -4.71 13.62 12.10
C GLU A 109 -6.23 13.57 12.35
N ASP A 110 -6.93 14.68 12.05
CA ASP A 110 -8.39 14.82 12.26
C ASP A 110 -9.23 14.20 11.12
N GLN A 111 -8.61 13.69 10.06
CA GLN A 111 -9.34 13.08 8.94
C GLN A 111 -9.72 11.62 9.23
N THR A 112 -10.70 11.10 8.49
CA THR A 112 -11.15 9.71 8.59
C THR A 112 -10.65 8.89 7.40
N GLY A 113 -10.43 7.59 7.62
CA GLY A 113 -9.93 6.65 6.62
C GLY A 113 -8.59 6.00 7.01
N PRO A 114 -7.98 5.22 6.09
CA PRO A 114 -6.77 4.47 6.39
C PRO A 114 -5.63 5.35 6.88
N VAL A 115 -5.06 5.02 8.04
CA VAL A 115 -3.95 5.72 8.67
C VAL A 115 -2.64 5.15 8.14
N VAL A 116 -1.73 6.01 7.68
CA VAL A 116 -0.46 5.59 7.08
C VAL A 116 0.72 5.94 7.98
N ILE A 117 1.38 4.91 8.51
CA ILE A 117 2.63 5.03 9.27
C ILE A 117 3.81 4.98 8.30
N LEU A 118 4.59 6.06 8.25
CA LEU A 118 5.73 6.23 7.35
C LEU A 118 7.05 6.03 8.13
N ALA A 119 7.75 4.95 7.82
CA ALA A 119 9.03 4.59 8.45
C ALA A 119 10.21 4.86 7.51
N GLY A 120 11.15 5.69 7.96
CA GLY A 120 12.28 6.15 7.16
C GLY A 120 13.56 5.34 7.28
N GLY A 121 14.62 5.83 6.63
CA GLY A 121 15.97 5.32 6.83
C GLY A 121 16.51 5.69 8.22
N GLY A 122 17.51 4.96 8.72
CA GLY A 122 18.08 5.15 10.08
C GLY A 122 18.76 6.50 10.35
N PHE A 123 18.72 7.44 9.41
CA PHE A 123 19.25 8.81 9.51
C PHE A 123 18.34 9.85 8.83
N THR A 124 17.12 9.45 8.45
CA THR A 124 16.13 10.35 7.84
C THR A 124 15.27 11.00 8.90
N ASP A 125 14.66 12.11 8.52
CA ASP A 125 13.72 12.89 9.31
C ASP A 125 12.40 13.11 8.53
N SER A 126 11.40 13.71 9.15
CA SER A 126 10.12 14.05 8.50
C SER A 126 10.23 15.03 7.35
N GLN A 127 11.31 15.81 7.26
CA GLN A 127 11.58 16.71 6.14
C GLN A 127 12.40 16.04 5.03
N SER A 128 12.63 14.73 5.14
CA SER A 128 13.38 13.99 4.14
C SER A 128 12.58 13.87 2.85
N ARG A 129 13.34 13.86 1.75
CA ARG A 129 12.82 14.00 0.38
C ARG A 129 11.75 12.97 -0.01
N PRO A 130 11.85 11.67 0.36
CA PRO A 130 10.80 10.71 0.04
C PRO A 130 9.44 11.13 0.60
N TRP A 131 9.41 11.73 1.80
CA TRP A 131 8.19 12.18 2.44
C TRP A 131 7.63 13.44 1.81
N ARG A 132 8.49 14.39 1.45
CA ARG A 132 8.07 15.61 0.73
C ARG A 132 7.44 15.30 -0.63
N ALA A 133 7.81 14.18 -1.26
CA ALA A 133 7.23 13.73 -2.52
C ALA A 133 5.95 12.89 -2.31
N LEU A 134 5.94 11.99 -1.32
CA LEU A 134 4.84 11.05 -1.10
C LEU A 134 3.66 11.64 -0.34
N LEU A 135 3.92 12.40 0.74
CA LEU A 135 2.86 12.90 1.62
C LEU A 135 1.82 13.75 0.91
N PRO A 136 2.15 14.69 0.01
CA PRO A 136 1.13 15.46 -0.71
C PRO A 136 0.10 14.58 -1.42
N ALA A 137 0.53 13.44 -1.99
CA ALA A 137 -0.36 12.49 -2.65
C ALA A 137 -1.25 11.74 -1.65
N LEU A 138 -0.70 11.30 -0.51
CA LEU A 138 -1.47 10.64 0.54
C LEU A 138 -2.46 11.58 1.23
N THR A 139 -2.05 12.81 1.51
CA THR A 139 -2.90 13.83 2.15
C THR A 139 -4.02 14.28 1.22
N ALA A 140 -3.80 14.28 -0.10
CA ALA A 140 -4.83 14.58 -1.09
C ALA A 140 -5.91 13.49 -1.16
N LEU A 141 -5.63 12.26 -0.72
CA LEU A 141 -6.61 11.19 -0.56
C LEU A 141 -7.38 11.29 0.78
N GLY A 142 -7.06 12.27 1.63
CA GLY A 142 -7.68 12.42 2.95
C GLY A 142 -7.12 11.48 4.03
N ASN A 143 -6.03 10.75 3.77
CA ASN A 143 -5.47 9.81 4.73
C ASN A 143 -4.73 10.52 5.88
N PRO A 144 -5.01 10.17 7.15
CA PRO A 144 -4.14 10.53 8.26
C PRO A 144 -2.76 9.90 8.07
N CYS A 145 -1.70 10.68 8.19
CA CYS A 145 -0.32 10.21 8.00
C CYS A 145 0.54 10.57 9.20
N VAL A 146 1.42 9.65 9.58
CA VAL A 146 2.42 9.87 10.63
C VAL A 146 3.81 9.47 10.15
N VAL A 147 4.75 10.40 10.19
CA VAL A 147 6.16 10.10 9.91
C VAL A 147 6.88 9.81 11.22
N VAL A 148 7.47 8.61 11.30
CA VAL A 148 8.22 8.17 12.47
C VAL A 148 9.66 8.65 12.35
N ASN A 149 10.07 9.54 13.26
CA ASN A 149 11.47 9.92 13.43
C ASN A 149 12.08 9.06 14.53
N GLY A 150 13.07 8.27 14.15
CA GLY A 150 13.80 7.41 15.07
C GLY A 150 14.64 8.18 16.09
N ARG A 151 15.13 7.45 17.11
CA ARG A 151 16.06 7.95 18.12
C ARG A 151 17.24 8.69 17.48
N GLY A 152 17.50 9.93 17.92
CA GLY A 152 18.61 10.75 17.44
C GLY A 152 18.40 11.38 16.07
N CYS A 153 17.23 11.18 15.44
CA CYS A 153 16.90 11.69 14.11
C CYS A 153 15.86 12.82 14.18
N GLY A 154 15.84 13.68 13.17
CA GLY A 154 14.80 14.72 13.03
C GLY A 154 14.73 15.73 14.17
N GLY A 155 15.82 15.95 14.92
CA GLY A 155 15.87 16.83 16.09
C GLY A 155 15.42 16.18 17.39
N VAL A 156 15.19 14.86 17.41
CA VAL A 156 14.95 14.10 18.63
C VAL A 156 16.28 13.84 19.34
N PRO A 157 16.45 14.25 20.60
CA PRO A 157 17.67 13.99 21.35
C PRO A 157 17.79 12.49 21.68
N LEU A 158 19.02 12.00 21.79
CA LEU A 158 19.28 10.69 22.36
C LEU A 158 19.21 10.74 23.89
N THR A 159 18.23 10.07 24.49
CA THR A 159 18.17 9.86 25.95
C THR A 159 18.89 8.60 26.40
N THR A 160 19.15 7.69 25.46
CA THR A 160 19.89 6.44 25.65
C THR A 160 20.97 6.37 24.57
N ASN A 161 21.98 5.53 24.77
CA ASN A 161 23.02 5.31 23.76
C ASN A 161 22.54 4.50 22.53
N ARG A 162 21.25 4.13 22.47
CA ARG A 162 20.64 3.40 21.36
C ARG A 162 20.17 4.37 20.29
N ILE A 163 20.60 4.15 19.06
CA ILE A 163 20.04 4.85 17.89
C ILE A 163 18.90 4.05 17.25
N THR A 164 18.37 4.52 16.13
CA THR A 164 17.52 3.66 15.29
C THR A 164 18.39 2.86 14.34
N TYR A 165 18.21 1.54 14.31
CA TYR A 165 18.88 0.64 13.39
C TYR A 165 17.89 -0.33 12.73
N ALA A 166 18.39 -1.15 11.80
CA ALA A 166 17.57 -2.10 11.02
C ALA A 166 16.61 -2.94 11.88
N ALA A 167 17.07 -3.43 13.03
CA ALA A 167 16.30 -4.29 13.92
C ALA A 167 15.79 -3.57 15.19
N SER A 168 15.60 -2.24 15.16
CA SER A 168 14.84 -1.48 16.18
C SER A 168 13.34 -1.82 16.12
N VAL A 169 13.00 -3.10 16.13
CA VAL A 169 11.63 -3.59 15.97
C VAL A 169 10.78 -3.27 17.21
N SER A 170 11.37 -3.30 18.40
CA SER A 170 10.69 -2.91 19.65
C SER A 170 10.15 -1.49 19.60
N ASP A 171 11.00 -0.54 19.19
CA ASP A 171 10.64 0.87 19.10
C ASP A 171 9.49 1.07 18.10
N PHE A 172 9.55 0.37 16.97
CA PHE A 172 8.49 0.43 15.97
C PHE A 172 7.18 -0.20 16.46
N ALA A 173 7.26 -1.31 17.21
CA ALA A 173 6.09 -1.95 17.79
C ALA A 173 5.36 -1.04 18.78
N GLU A 174 6.09 -0.30 19.61
CA GLU A 174 5.50 0.68 20.53
C GLU A 174 4.85 1.85 19.77
N VAL A 175 5.48 2.34 18.70
CA VAL A 175 4.89 3.36 17.82
C VAL A 175 3.59 2.86 17.17
N VAL A 176 3.60 1.65 16.60
CA VAL A 176 2.40 1.07 15.98
C VAL A 176 1.30 0.89 17.02
N ALA A 177 1.64 0.50 18.25
CA ALA A 177 0.67 0.36 19.34
C ALA A 177 0.03 1.69 19.73
N GLU A 178 0.81 2.77 19.81
CA GLU A 178 0.28 4.10 20.11
C GLU A 178 -0.64 4.60 18.98
N VAL A 179 -0.25 4.39 17.70
CA VAL A 179 -1.10 4.73 16.56
C VAL A 179 -2.39 3.90 16.55
N ARG A 180 -2.30 2.59 16.80
CA ARG A 180 -3.48 1.71 16.86
C ARG A 180 -4.42 2.09 18.01
N LYS A 181 -3.89 2.52 19.15
CA LYS A 181 -4.70 3.01 20.28
C LYS A 181 -5.48 4.27 19.91
N ARG A 182 -4.88 5.16 19.12
CA ARG A 182 -5.53 6.39 18.62
C ARG A 182 -6.59 6.11 17.56
N TYR A 183 -6.34 5.13 16.70
CA TYR A 183 -7.23 4.72 15.62
C TYR A 183 -7.65 3.26 15.75
N PRO A 184 -8.51 2.94 16.74
CA PRO A 184 -8.86 1.55 17.05
C PRO A 184 -9.69 0.87 15.96
N THR A 185 -10.46 1.64 15.20
CA THR A 185 -11.40 1.13 14.17
C THR A 185 -10.90 1.30 12.74
N GLU A 186 -9.92 2.17 12.51
CA GLU A 186 -9.43 2.46 11.16
C GLU A 186 -8.44 1.41 10.68
N CYS A 187 -8.32 1.28 9.35
CA CYS A 187 -7.23 0.52 8.74
C CYS A 187 -5.90 1.23 9.00
N VAL A 188 -4.88 0.53 9.50
CA VAL A 188 -3.53 1.06 9.75
C VAL A 188 -2.54 0.39 8.82
N LEU A 189 -1.96 1.21 7.94
CA LEU A 189 -1.03 0.79 6.89
C LEU A 189 0.39 1.21 7.25
N GLY A 190 1.35 0.32 7.02
CA GLY A 190 2.78 0.62 7.16
C GLY A 190 3.44 0.88 5.80
N VAL A 191 4.15 2.00 5.65
CA VAL A 191 4.98 2.27 4.48
C VAL A 191 6.40 2.54 4.93
N GLY A 192 7.31 1.62 4.62
CA GLY A 192 8.71 1.71 4.99
C GLY A 192 9.60 1.91 3.77
N VAL A 193 10.55 2.84 3.86
CA VAL A 193 11.50 3.12 2.77
C VAL A 193 12.94 2.79 3.23
N SER A 194 13.69 2.06 2.40
CA SER A 194 15.06 1.61 2.67
C SER A 194 15.14 0.86 4.01
N LEU A 195 15.91 1.35 4.98
CA LEU A 195 16.03 0.75 6.32
C LEU A 195 14.67 0.62 7.04
N GLY A 196 13.76 1.59 6.85
CA GLY A 196 12.42 1.53 7.44
C GLY A 196 11.55 0.45 6.83
N GLY A 197 11.74 0.14 5.53
CA GLY A 197 11.10 -1.00 4.87
C GLY A 197 11.59 -2.34 5.42
N LEU A 198 12.88 -2.43 5.73
CA LEU A 198 13.44 -3.59 6.41
C LEU A 198 12.91 -3.72 7.84
N GLN A 199 12.92 -2.63 8.62
CA GLN A 199 12.42 -2.61 9.99
C GLN A 199 10.95 -3.04 10.05
N LEU A 200 10.13 -2.53 9.12
CA LEU A 200 8.73 -2.91 8.94
C LEU A 200 8.57 -4.41 8.64
N ALA A 201 9.38 -4.94 7.71
CA ALA A 201 9.35 -6.36 7.38
C ALA A 201 9.77 -7.24 8.58
N LEU A 202 10.81 -6.85 9.31
CA LEU A 202 11.25 -7.56 10.52
C LEU A 202 10.18 -7.52 11.61
N TYR A 203 9.50 -6.37 11.80
CA TYR A 203 8.36 -6.24 12.71
C TYR A 203 7.25 -7.23 12.40
N LEU A 204 6.79 -7.26 11.14
CA LEU A 204 5.72 -8.16 10.74
C LEU A 204 6.07 -9.64 10.93
N CYS A 205 7.34 -10.01 10.78
CA CYS A 205 7.78 -11.37 11.03
C CYS A 205 7.94 -11.69 12.53
N GLN A 206 8.46 -10.78 13.34
CA GLN A 206 8.62 -11.03 14.79
C GLN A 206 7.27 -11.05 15.52
N TRP A 207 6.35 -10.14 15.17
CA TRP A 207 5.04 -10.04 15.80
C TRP A 207 4.04 -11.02 15.20
N GLY A 208 4.13 -11.30 13.90
CA GLY A 208 3.23 -12.20 13.19
C GLY A 208 1.76 -11.81 13.40
N PRO A 209 0.90 -12.71 13.92
CA PRO A 209 -0.51 -12.39 14.19
C PRO A 209 -0.74 -11.30 15.24
N ARG A 210 0.27 -10.95 16.05
CA ARG A 210 0.19 -9.87 17.03
C ARG A 210 0.50 -8.50 16.41
N ALA A 211 0.93 -8.45 15.15
CA ALA A 211 1.20 -7.20 14.48
C ALA A 211 -0.11 -6.42 14.35
N GLN A 212 -0.07 -5.12 14.62
CA GLN A 212 -1.26 -4.27 14.64
C GLN A 212 -1.39 -3.43 13.36
N LEU A 213 -0.70 -3.84 12.30
CA LEU A 213 -0.83 -3.30 10.94
C LEU A 213 -1.74 -4.20 10.12
N ASP A 214 -2.59 -3.59 9.30
CA ASP A 214 -3.52 -4.29 8.41
C ASP A 214 -2.86 -4.69 7.08
N ALA A 215 -1.94 -3.86 6.59
CA ALA A 215 -1.08 -4.17 5.45
C ALA A 215 0.15 -3.25 5.42
N ALA A 216 1.13 -3.61 4.58
CA ALA A 216 2.38 -2.89 4.50
C ALA A 216 3.00 -2.84 3.09
N VAL A 217 3.75 -1.77 2.81
CA VAL A 217 4.63 -1.62 1.65
C VAL A 217 6.05 -1.36 2.11
N ALA A 218 7.00 -2.17 1.65
CA ALA A 218 8.42 -1.99 1.90
C ALA A 218 9.15 -1.66 0.61
N VAL A 219 9.66 -0.43 0.51
CA VAL A 219 10.33 0.06 -0.70
C VAL A 219 11.84 0.02 -0.56
N SER A 220 12.52 -0.62 -1.51
CA SER A 220 13.99 -0.74 -1.57
C SER A 220 14.58 -1.25 -0.25
N ALA A 221 13.86 -2.13 0.44
CA ALA A 221 14.31 -2.70 1.71
C ALA A 221 15.54 -3.60 1.46
N PRO A 222 16.68 -3.38 2.13
CA PRO A 222 17.85 -4.25 1.99
C PRO A 222 17.57 -5.60 2.63
N PHE A 223 17.42 -6.67 1.83
CA PHE A 223 17.08 -8.00 2.36
C PHE A 223 18.21 -8.63 3.16
N GLN A 224 19.46 -8.43 2.73
CA GLN A 224 20.64 -9.01 3.36
C GLN A 224 21.69 -7.94 3.62
N LEU A 225 21.79 -7.46 4.86
CA LEU A 225 22.65 -6.33 5.21
C LEU A 225 24.13 -6.62 4.98
N GLY A 226 24.59 -7.85 5.23
CA GLY A 226 25.98 -8.23 4.99
C GLY A 226 26.35 -8.14 3.50
N LEU A 227 25.46 -8.62 2.62
CA LEU A 227 25.68 -8.54 1.16
C LEU A 227 25.54 -7.09 0.65
N ALA A 228 24.56 -6.36 1.14
CA ALA A 228 24.37 -4.94 0.84
C ALA A 228 25.61 -4.11 1.23
N SER A 229 26.15 -4.33 2.43
CA SER A 229 27.35 -3.65 2.91
C SER A 229 28.58 -3.97 2.06
N ARG A 230 28.77 -5.23 1.67
CA ARG A 230 29.84 -5.64 0.75
C ARG A 230 29.70 -4.99 -0.63
N ASN A 231 28.49 -4.92 -1.18
CA ASN A 231 28.26 -4.30 -2.49
C ASN A 231 28.45 -2.77 -2.45
N LEU A 232 28.07 -2.13 -1.35
CA LEU A 232 28.36 -0.71 -1.08
C LEU A 232 29.84 -0.41 -0.88
N GLY A 233 30.62 -1.37 -0.38
CA GLY A 233 32.06 -1.24 -0.19
C GLY A 233 32.86 -1.30 -1.50
N ARG A 234 32.22 -1.60 -2.63
CA ARG A 234 32.88 -1.63 -3.94
C ARG A 234 33.25 -0.22 -4.39
N TRP A 235 34.43 -0.11 -5.01
CA TRP A 235 34.92 1.14 -5.61
C TRP A 235 33.94 1.71 -6.65
N GLY A 236 33.98 3.03 -6.83
CA GLY A 236 33.10 3.77 -7.73
C GLY A 236 31.95 4.45 -7.00
N THR A 237 30.81 4.57 -7.67
CA THR A 237 29.65 5.32 -7.17
C THR A 237 29.00 4.70 -5.93
N ASN A 238 29.15 3.39 -5.72
CA ASN A 238 28.70 2.69 -4.51
C ASN A 238 29.46 3.15 -3.25
N MET A 239 30.78 3.31 -3.35
CA MET A 239 31.59 3.81 -2.24
C MET A 239 31.22 5.25 -1.87
N LEU A 240 30.90 6.11 -2.86
CA LEU A 240 30.42 7.47 -2.59
C LEU A 240 29.12 7.46 -1.79
N LEU A 241 28.16 6.60 -2.17
CA LEU A 241 26.92 6.41 -1.44
C LEU A 241 27.18 5.90 0.00
N ASN A 242 28.07 4.93 0.16
CA ASN A 242 28.48 4.38 1.46
C ASN A 242 29.06 5.44 2.41
N VAL A 243 30.01 6.24 1.91
CA VAL A 243 30.61 7.34 2.67
C VAL A 243 29.55 8.39 3.03
N TRP A 244 28.67 8.76 2.10
CA TRP A 244 27.59 9.70 2.36
C TRP A 244 26.65 9.22 3.48
N MET A 245 26.21 7.95 3.44
CA MET A 245 25.36 7.37 4.50
C MET A 245 26.08 7.33 5.84
N THR A 246 27.34 6.91 5.84
CA THR A 246 28.14 6.82 7.08
C THR A 246 28.28 8.18 7.76
N ARG A 247 28.53 9.23 6.98
CA ARG A 247 28.61 10.60 7.51
C ARG A 247 27.31 11.06 8.16
N ARG A 248 26.15 10.61 7.67
CA ARG A 248 24.85 10.96 8.28
C ARG A 248 24.66 10.29 9.63
N PHE A 249 25.02 9.02 9.76
CA PHE A 249 25.03 8.32 11.05
C PHE A 249 26.03 8.92 12.03
N VAL A 250 27.27 9.18 11.58
CA VAL A 250 28.29 9.82 12.42
C VAL A 250 27.86 11.21 12.89
N ARG A 251 27.20 11.99 12.02
CA ARG A 251 26.65 13.30 12.39
C ARG A 251 25.59 13.17 13.49
N CYS A 252 24.63 12.26 13.36
CA CYS A 252 23.63 12.00 14.40
C CYS A 252 24.29 11.72 15.77
N LEU A 253 25.37 10.93 15.80
CA LEU A 253 26.10 10.67 17.04
C LEU A 253 26.90 11.87 17.56
N ARG A 254 27.47 12.69 16.67
CA ARG A 254 28.16 13.92 17.07
C ARG A 254 27.20 14.95 17.66
N ASP A 255 26.01 15.07 17.09
CA ASP A 255 24.95 15.95 17.60
C ASP A 255 24.47 15.51 19.00
N ASN A 256 24.79 14.27 19.41
CA ASN A 256 24.47 13.67 20.70
C ASN A 256 25.73 13.14 21.42
N GLU A 257 26.87 13.82 21.25
CA GLU A 257 28.18 13.34 21.70
C GLU A 257 28.25 13.08 23.21
N GLU A 258 27.60 13.92 24.01
CA GLU A 258 27.55 13.79 25.47
C GLU A 258 27.01 12.42 25.89
N VAL A 259 25.91 11.97 25.27
CA VAL A 259 25.25 10.70 25.57
C VAL A 259 26.15 9.53 25.15
N VAL A 260 26.78 9.64 23.99
CA VAL A 260 27.70 8.61 23.45
C VAL A 260 28.92 8.44 24.36
N ARG A 261 29.53 9.54 24.82
CA ARG A 261 30.70 9.50 25.70
C ARG A 261 30.35 9.05 27.12
N THR A 262 29.21 9.49 27.65
CA THR A 262 28.77 9.15 29.01
C THR A 262 28.42 7.67 29.15
N ALA A 263 27.86 7.06 28.11
CA ALA A 263 27.53 5.64 28.13
C ALA A 263 28.74 4.70 28.23
N LYS A 264 29.94 5.14 27.81
CA LYS A 264 31.21 4.39 27.86
C LYS A 264 31.17 2.97 27.25
N VAL A 265 30.21 2.67 26.38
CA VAL A 265 30.08 1.38 25.69
C VAL A 265 31.06 1.27 24.51
N VAL A 266 31.47 2.41 23.94
CA VAL A 266 32.29 2.49 22.73
C VAL A 266 33.30 3.63 22.83
N GLU A 267 34.39 3.52 22.07
CA GLU A 267 35.35 4.61 21.91
C GLU A 267 34.83 5.66 20.92
N ALA A 268 34.24 6.74 21.45
CA ALA A 268 33.58 7.79 20.66
C ALA A 268 34.43 8.34 19.50
N ASP A 269 35.71 8.64 19.75
CA ASP A 269 36.61 9.20 18.71
C ASP A 269 36.88 8.22 17.55
N LYS A 270 36.93 6.92 17.84
CA LYS A 270 37.03 5.86 16.81
C LYS A 270 35.72 5.71 16.02
N VAL A 271 34.58 6.00 16.62
CA VAL A 271 33.27 6.00 15.94
C VAL A 271 33.14 7.23 15.04
N PHE A 272 33.51 8.42 15.55
CA PHE A 272 33.42 9.68 14.83
C PHE A 272 34.37 9.83 13.63
N SER A 273 35.34 8.92 13.51
CA SER A 273 36.29 8.80 12.40
C SER A 273 35.88 7.73 11.37
N CYS A 274 34.71 7.09 11.51
CA CYS A 274 34.25 6.08 10.55
C CYS A 274 33.90 6.68 9.18
N TRP A 275 34.34 6.00 8.12
CA TRP A 275 34.09 6.39 6.73
C TRP A 275 33.18 5.42 5.98
N THR A 276 32.99 4.21 6.50
CA THR A 276 32.13 3.19 5.86
C THR A 276 31.10 2.64 6.85
N LEU A 277 29.95 2.20 6.33
CA LEU A 277 28.90 1.62 7.17
C LEU A 277 29.36 0.36 7.89
N SER A 278 30.25 -0.43 7.28
CA SER A 278 30.86 -1.59 7.92
C SER A 278 31.69 -1.18 9.15
N SER A 279 32.57 -0.17 8.99
CA SER A 279 33.34 0.36 10.13
C SER A 279 32.45 0.94 11.23
N PHE A 280 31.39 1.67 10.84
CA PHE A 280 30.42 2.24 11.77
C PHE A 280 29.67 1.16 12.54
N ASN A 281 29.11 0.17 11.85
CA ASN A 281 28.38 -0.91 12.48
C ASN A 281 29.27 -1.75 13.40
N LYS A 282 30.52 -2.02 12.99
CA LYS A 282 31.48 -2.76 13.83
C LYS A 282 31.86 -2.02 15.11
N ARG A 283 32.04 -0.69 15.02
CA ARG A 283 32.55 0.12 16.14
C ARG A 283 31.45 0.68 17.04
N TYR A 284 30.23 0.82 16.52
CA TYR A 284 29.11 1.42 17.23
C TYR A 284 27.91 0.49 17.33
N ALA A 285 27.25 0.17 16.22
CA ALA A 285 25.96 -0.52 16.27
C ALA A 285 26.04 -1.91 16.92
N ALA A 286 26.96 -2.77 16.46
CA ALA A 286 27.10 -4.12 17.01
C ALA A 286 27.41 -4.10 18.53
N PRO A 287 28.41 -3.34 19.03
CA PRO A 287 28.66 -3.23 20.47
C PRO A 287 27.48 -2.64 21.28
N VAL A 288 26.83 -1.59 20.79
CA VAL A 288 25.72 -0.92 21.51
C VAL A 288 24.53 -1.85 21.71
N TYR A 289 24.25 -2.74 20.76
CA TYR A 289 23.19 -3.75 20.88
C TYR A 289 23.70 -5.10 21.41
N GLY A 290 24.94 -5.19 21.90
CA GLY A 290 25.47 -6.39 22.53
C GLY A 290 25.77 -7.56 21.58
N PHE A 291 25.96 -7.29 20.28
CA PHE A 291 26.36 -8.32 19.33
C PHE A 291 27.86 -8.62 19.43
N PRO A 292 28.27 -9.89 19.44
CA PRO A 292 29.68 -10.27 19.60
C PRO A 292 30.52 -9.99 18.35
N SER A 293 29.89 -9.99 17.17
CA SER A 293 30.56 -9.68 15.90
C SER A 293 29.69 -8.85 14.96
N LEU A 294 30.34 -8.28 13.93
CA LEU A 294 29.64 -7.57 12.86
C LEU A 294 28.79 -8.53 12.02
N GLU A 295 29.27 -9.75 11.84
CA GLU A 295 28.60 -10.82 11.11
C GLU A 295 27.30 -11.23 11.82
N ASP A 296 27.34 -11.37 13.15
CA ASP A 296 26.16 -11.68 13.96
C ASP A 296 25.14 -10.54 13.92
N PHE A 297 25.61 -9.29 13.98
CA PHE A 297 24.75 -8.12 13.80
C PHE A 297 24.06 -8.12 12.42
N TYR A 298 24.79 -8.40 11.35
CA TYR A 298 24.23 -8.44 10.00
C TYR A 298 23.28 -9.60 9.78
N GLU A 299 23.61 -10.79 10.29
CA GLU A 299 22.71 -11.93 10.22
C GLU A 299 21.44 -11.63 11.02
N HIS A 300 21.56 -11.01 12.20
CA HIS A 300 20.43 -10.56 13.02
C HIS A 300 19.52 -9.56 12.30
N CYS A 301 20.08 -8.66 11.51
CA CYS A 301 19.31 -7.62 10.83
C CYS A 301 18.77 -8.04 9.45
N SER A 302 19.10 -9.23 8.94
CA SER A 302 18.74 -9.66 7.58
C SER A 302 17.45 -10.49 7.54
N LEU A 303 16.74 -10.49 6.41
CA LEU A 303 15.43 -11.14 6.24
C LEU A 303 15.47 -12.61 5.76
N LYS A 304 16.62 -13.09 5.26
CA LYS A 304 16.87 -14.42 4.64
C LYS A 304 15.79 -15.50 4.80
N VAL A 305 15.73 -16.19 5.94
CA VAL A 305 14.83 -17.34 6.19
C VAL A 305 13.74 -16.99 7.22
N ARG A 306 13.74 -15.73 7.68
CA ARG A 306 12.93 -15.30 8.83
C ARG A 306 11.46 -15.16 8.52
N PHE A 307 11.11 -15.02 7.25
CA PHE A 307 9.72 -15.07 6.77
C PHE A 307 9.05 -16.43 6.95
N LEU A 308 9.85 -17.51 7.06
CA LEU A 308 9.37 -18.89 6.86
C LEU A 308 9.69 -19.87 8.01
N ARG A 309 10.28 -19.45 9.13
CA ARG A 309 10.70 -20.41 10.18
C ARG A 309 10.40 -19.94 11.60
N ARG A 310 9.88 -20.88 12.39
CA ARG A 310 9.28 -20.70 13.72
C ARG A 310 10.21 -21.04 14.90
N ALA A 311 11.48 -21.41 14.64
CA ALA A 311 12.34 -22.05 15.64
C ALA A 311 12.97 -21.09 16.66
N ASP A 312 13.13 -19.79 16.31
CA ASP A 312 13.98 -18.86 17.08
C ASP A 312 13.22 -17.62 17.58
N GLY A 313 11.93 -17.76 17.92
CA GLY A 313 11.08 -16.64 18.39
C GLY A 313 10.43 -15.78 17.29
N TRP A 314 10.64 -16.14 16.02
CA TRP A 314 10.01 -15.50 14.85
C TRP A 314 8.67 -16.17 14.52
N ALA A 315 7.68 -15.38 14.12
CA ALA A 315 6.38 -15.85 13.66
C ALA A 315 6.31 -15.81 12.12
N TRP A 316 5.37 -16.57 11.57
CA TRP A 316 5.04 -16.43 10.15
C TRP A 316 4.46 -15.03 9.93
N CYS A 317 4.98 -14.32 8.92
CA CYS A 317 4.36 -13.09 8.47
C CYS A 317 2.92 -13.40 8.05
N SER A 318 1.95 -12.84 8.76
CA SER A 318 0.51 -13.06 8.57
C SER A 318 -0.22 -11.78 8.14
N VAL A 319 0.53 -10.72 7.84
CA VAL A 319 0.03 -9.43 7.38
C VAL A 319 0.48 -9.24 5.93
N PRO A 320 -0.40 -8.80 5.01
CA PRO A 320 -0.01 -8.51 3.64
C PRO A 320 1.15 -7.51 3.57
N LEU A 321 2.26 -7.92 2.97
CA LEU A 321 3.46 -7.10 2.78
C LEU A 321 3.89 -7.14 1.31
N VAL A 322 3.94 -5.96 0.69
CA VAL A 322 4.33 -5.79 -0.70
C VAL A 322 5.69 -5.09 -0.77
N PHE A 323 6.67 -5.76 -1.37
CA PHE A 323 7.97 -5.17 -1.63
C PHE A 323 7.98 -4.45 -2.97
N LEU A 324 8.50 -3.22 -3.02
CA LEU A 324 8.83 -2.53 -4.26
C LEU A 324 10.34 -2.33 -4.32
N PHE A 325 11.03 -2.98 -5.26
CA PHE A 325 12.47 -2.81 -5.44
C PHE A 325 12.86 -2.87 -6.91
N SER A 326 14.03 -2.34 -7.24
CA SER A 326 14.58 -2.37 -8.59
C SER A 326 15.62 -3.49 -8.73
N SER A 327 15.72 -4.06 -9.93
CA SER A 327 16.69 -5.12 -10.24
C SER A 327 18.14 -4.62 -10.22
N ASP A 328 18.34 -3.30 -10.29
CA ASP A 328 19.64 -2.64 -10.29
C ASP A 328 19.98 -1.93 -8.97
N ASP A 329 19.21 -2.16 -7.90
CA ASP A 329 19.46 -1.60 -6.57
C ASP A 329 20.81 -2.08 -5.99
N ALA A 330 21.68 -1.13 -5.62
CA ALA A 330 22.97 -1.42 -5.01
C ALA A 330 22.87 -2.08 -3.63
N LEU A 331 21.74 -1.91 -2.91
CA LEU A 331 21.53 -2.58 -1.62
C LEU A 331 20.89 -3.96 -1.74
N ASN A 332 20.34 -4.30 -2.91
CA ASN A 332 19.74 -5.61 -3.16
C ASN A 332 20.42 -6.27 -4.37
N PRO A 333 21.71 -6.68 -4.23
CA PRO A 333 22.37 -7.44 -5.28
C PRO A 333 21.59 -8.72 -5.56
N ARG A 334 21.68 -9.25 -6.78
CA ARG A 334 20.91 -10.45 -7.20
C ARG A 334 21.08 -11.66 -6.26
N SER A 335 22.26 -11.80 -5.64
CA SER A 335 22.54 -12.85 -4.65
C SER A 335 21.81 -12.70 -3.31
N ALA A 336 21.24 -11.51 -3.05
CA ALA A 336 20.43 -11.22 -1.88
C ALA A 336 18.91 -11.37 -2.14
N SER A 337 18.51 -11.80 -3.34
CA SER A 337 17.10 -11.92 -3.73
C SER A 337 16.35 -12.88 -2.81
N LEU A 338 15.10 -12.54 -2.48
CA LEU A 338 14.15 -13.36 -1.73
C LEU A 338 12.91 -13.70 -2.54
N GLU A 339 13.00 -13.65 -3.88
CA GLU A 339 11.85 -13.91 -4.76
C GLU A 339 11.25 -15.30 -4.55
N GLU A 340 12.09 -16.32 -4.31
CA GLU A 340 11.63 -17.69 -4.06
C GLU A 340 10.88 -17.83 -2.73
N GLU A 341 11.38 -17.19 -1.67
CA GLU A 341 10.74 -17.16 -0.36
C GLU A 341 9.41 -16.41 -0.40
N ILE A 342 9.37 -15.27 -1.11
CA ILE A 342 8.15 -14.47 -1.32
C ILE A 342 7.09 -15.30 -2.04
N MET A 343 7.45 -16.07 -3.07
CA MET A 343 6.53 -16.94 -3.82
C MET A 343 5.92 -18.07 -2.99
N LYS A 344 6.55 -18.47 -1.87
CA LYS A 344 6.03 -19.52 -0.98
C LYS A 344 4.94 -19.00 -0.04
N SER A 345 5.00 -17.71 0.34
CA SER A 345 4.07 -17.10 1.29
C SER A 345 2.78 -16.59 0.62
N PRO A 346 1.60 -16.79 1.23
CA PRO A 346 0.35 -16.16 0.76
C PRO A 346 0.23 -14.67 1.15
N TRP A 347 1.10 -14.18 2.03
CA TRP A 347 1.05 -12.82 2.58
C TRP A 347 2.10 -11.88 1.97
N LEU A 348 3.07 -12.42 1.23
CA LEU A 348 4.14 -11.64 0.65
C LEU A 348 3.96 -11.49 -0.87
N ALA A 349 4.33 -10.33 -1.38
CA ALA A 349 4.47 -10.08 -2.80
C ALA A 349 5.62 -9.13 -3.06
N ALA A 350 6.17 -9.15 -4.27
CA ALA A 350 7.10 -8.14 -4.73
C ALA A 350 6.76 -7.66 -6.14
N VAL A 351 6.92 -6.36 -6.36
CA VAL A 351 6.95 -5.73 -7.67
C VAL A 351 8.39 -5.30 -7.93
N VAL A 352 9.01 -5.94 -8.92
CA VAL A 352 10.42 -5.75 -9.26
C VAL A 352 10.51 -4.94 -10.54
N THR A 353 10.94 -3.68 -10.43
CA THR A 353 11.18 -2.86 -11.62
C THR A 353 12.52 -3.25 -12.26
N PRO A 354 12.67 -3.13 -13.59
CA PRO A 354 13.95 -3.41 -14.25
C PRO A 354 15.04 -2.41 -13.86
N ARG A 355 14.62 -1.19 -13.52
CA ARG A 355 15.44 -0.01 -13.26
C ARG A 355 14.77 0.81 -12.16
N GLY A 356 15.57 1.56 -11.43
CA GLY A 356 15.08 2.42 -10.34
C GLY A 356 16.18 2.82 -9.38
N GLY A 357 17.29 2.06 -9.35
CA GLY A 357 18.31 2.23 -8.34
C GLY A 357 17.77 2.11 -6.92
N HIS A 358 18.53 2.60 -5.95
CA HIS A 358 18.09 2.64 -4.56
C HIS A 358 17.18 3.86 -4.33
N MET A 359 15.86 3.62 -4.18
CA MET A 359 14.84 4.68 -3.99
C MET A 359 14.71 5.74 -5.10
N GLY A 360 15.34 5.56 -6.26
CA GLY A 360 15.29 6.54 -7.34
C GLY A 360 13.94 6.53 -8.06
N PHE A 361 13.56 5.37 -8.58
CA PHE A 361 12.30 5.10 -9.31
C PHE A 361 11.87 6.18 -10.32
N VAL A 362 12.84 6.92 -10.86
CA VAL A 362 12.59 8.03 -11.79
C VAL A 362 12.09 7.48 -13.11
N ASP A 363 10.84 7.77 -13.45
CA ASP A 363 10.22 7.33 -14.68
C ASP A 363 9.82 8.50 -15.59
N GLY A 364 9.68 8.20 -16.89
CA GLY A 364 9.44 9.16 -17.98
C GLY A 364 10.36 8.89 -19.17
N TRP A 365 9.91 9.12 -20.39
CA TRP A 365 10.70 8.86 -21.61
C TRP A 365 11.93 9.78 -21.72
N LEU A 366 11.71 11.09 -21.74
CA LEU A 366 12.76 12.10 -21.87
C LEU A 366 12.90 12.93 -20.59
N TRP A 367 11.78 13.31 -19.99
CA TRP A 367 11.75 14.11 -18.76
C TRP A 367 11.15 13.31 -17.61
N PRO A 368 11.73 13.39 -16.41
CA PRO A 368 11.17 12.81 -15.20
C PRO A 368 9.72 13.26 -14.98
N ARG A 369 8.82 12.32 -14.71
CA ARG A 369 7.40 12.57 -14.46
C ARG A 369 7.11 12.49 -12.96
N GLN A 370 7.02 13.63 -12.29
CA GLN A 370 6.54 13.69 -10.90
C GLN A 370 5.00 13.61 -10.83
N PRO A 371 4.40 12.95 -9.82
CA PRO A 371 5.04 12.06 -8.85
C PRO A 371 5.66 10.82 -9.54
N PHE A 372 6.83 10.37 -9.07
CA PHE A 372 7.53 9.24 -9.69
C PHE A 372 6.80 7.92 -9.40
N TYR A 373 7.29 6.85 -10.03
CA TYR A 373 6.71 5.51 -9.90
C TYR A 373 6.53 5.08 -8.44
N LEU A 374 7.47 5.42 -7.54
CA LEU A 374 7.38 5.15 -6.10
C LEU A 374 6.11 5.73 -5.49
N GLU A 375 5.93 7.04 -5.61
CA GLU A 375 4.86 7.75 -4.92
C GLU A 375 3.50 7.33 -5.49
N ARG A 376 3.41 7.15 -6.81
CA ARG A 376 2.20 6.63 -7.45
C ARG A 376 1.88 5.21 -6.98
N PHE A 377 2.87 4.34 -6.89
CA PHE A 377 2.69 2.95 -6.44
C PHE A 377 2.15 2.89 -5.01
N VAL A 378 2.77 3.63 -4.08
CA VAL A 378 2.33 3.66 -2.67
C VAL A 378 0.94 4.27 -2.57
N THR A 379 0.68 5.38 -3.27
CA THR A 379 -0.63 6.03 -3.27
C THR A 379 -1.71 5.09 -3.79
N SER A 380 -1.48 4.35 -4.89
CA SER A 380 -2.43 3.37 -5.40
C SER A 380 -2.61 2.14 -4.51
N PHE A 381 -1.62 1.79 -3.69
CA PHE A 381 -1.74 0.72 -2.69
C PHE A 381 -2.60 1.16 -1.50
N VAL A 382 -2.39 2.38 -1.02
CA VAL A 382 -3.16 2.99 0.09
C VAL A 382 -4.59 3.32 -0.35
N GLN A 383 -4.75 3.70 -1.62
CA GLN A 383 -6.05 4.08 -2.17
C GLN A 383 -7.02 2.90 -2.09
N GLU A 384 -7.92 3.00 -1.12
CA GLU A 384 -8.99 2.04 -0.93
C GLU A 384 -10.05 2.24 -2.02
N LYS A 385 -9.86 1.58 -3.17
CA LYS A 385 -10.83 1.61 -4.27
C LYS A 385 -12.22 1.13 -3.82
N THR A 386 -12.31 0.42 -2.70
CA THR A 386 -13.57 -0.09 -2.14
C THR A 386 -14.29 0.97 -1.30
N VAL A 387 -13.63 1.72 -0.42
CA VAL A 387 -14.32 2.63 0.54
C VAL A 387 -14.75 3.94 -0.11
N SER A 388 -13.99 4.52 -1.03
CA SER A 388 -14.48 5.71 -1.76
C SER A 388 -15.70 5.38 -2.64
N CYS A 389 -15.65 4.27 -3.38
CA CYS A 389 -16.80 3.75 -4.14
C CYS A 389 -17.97 3.40 -3.22
N MET A 390 -17.74 2.64 -2.14
CA MET A 390 -18.81 2.18 -1.24
C MET A 390 -19.42 3.33 -0.45
N ASN A 391 -18.65 4.35 -0.07
CA ASN A 391 -19.17 5.55 0.58
C ASN A 391 -20.03 6.37 -0.40
N THR A 392 -19.61 6.52 -1.67
CA THR A 392 -20.43 7.19 -2.69
C THR A 392 -21.65 6.35 -3.12
N ALA A 393 -21.53 5.03 -3.18
CA ALA A 393 -22.62 4.13 -3.52
C ALA A 393 -23.57 3.89 -2.34
N GLY A 394 -23.11 4.05 -1.10
CA GLY A 394 -23.85 3.73 0.13
C GLY A 394 -25.12 4.55 0.29
N GLU A 395 -25.07 5.87 0.04
CA GLU A 395 -26.28 6.71 0.07
C GLU A 395 -27.30 6.28 -0.98
N LYS A 396 -26.85 5.98 -2.21
CA LYS A 396 -27.72 5.52 -3.30
C LYS A 396 -28.30 4.14 -3.02
N LEU A 397 -27.50 3.22 -2.49
CA LEU A 397 -27.94 1.89 -2.08
C LEU A 397 -28.99 1.98 -0.97
N ASN A 398 -28.80 2.86 0.01
CA ASN A 398 -29.79 3.10 1.06
C ASN A 398 -31.12 3.62 0.48
N SER A 399 -31.05 4.49 -0.52
CA SER A 399 -32.23 4.93 -1.28
C SER A 399 -32.92 3.75 -1.98
N CYS A 400 -32.19 2.89 -2.68
CA CYS A 400 -32.76 1.70 -3.33
C CYS A 400 -33.48 0.78 -2.31
N TRP A 401 -32.90 0.59 -1.12
CA TRP A 401 -33.51 -0.21 -0.06
C TRP A 401 -34.77 0.42 0.53
N LYS A 402 -34.80 1.75 0.65
CA LYS A 402 -35.97 2.48 1.11
C LYS A 402 -37.14 2.32 0.14
N THR A 403 -36.88 2.48 -1.17
CA THR A 403 -37.87 2.28 -2.24
C THR A 403 -38.41 0.85 -2.22
N LEU A 404 -37.54 -0.16 -2.13
CA LEU A 404 -37.98 -1.56 -2.01
C LEU A 404 -38.94 -1.77 -0.83
N ARG A 405 -38.61 -1.21 0.34
CA ARG A 405 -39.45 -1.36 1.53
C ARG A 405 -40.83 -0.74 1.32
N GLU A 406 -40.88 0.45 0.73
CA GLU A 406 -42.12 1.16 0.44
C GLU A 406 -42.97 0.39 -0.58
N ASP A 407 -42.37 -0.12 -1.65
CA ASP A 407 -43.10 -0.85 -2.70
C ASP A 407 -43.62 -2.21 -2.25
N VAL A 408 -42.82 -2.96 -1.47
CA VAL A 408 -43.28 -4.22 -0.90
C VAL A 408 -44.37 -3.99 0.15
N GLN A 409 -44.27 -2.91 0.93
CA GLN A 409 -45.33 -2.53 1.86
C GLN A 409 -46.63 -2.17 1.11
N LYS A 410 -46.54 -1.42 0.01
CA LYS A 410 -47.68 -1.17 -0.89
C LYS A 410 -48.25 -2.48 -1.44
N ALA A 411 -47.39 -3.40 -1.89
CA ALA A 411 -47.81 -4.69 -2.39
C ALA A 411 -48.58 -5.51 -1.35
N VAL A 412 -48.07 -5.60 -0.12
CA VAL A 412 -48.73 -6.38 0.96
C VAL A 412 -50.07 -5.79 1.37
N ILE A 413 -50.22 -4.46 1.36
CA ILE A 413 -51.40 -3.77 1.89
C ILE A 413 -52.47 -3.54 0.83
N LYS A 414 -52.06 -3.11 -0.37
CA LYS A 414 -52.98 -2.63 -1.41
C LYS A 414 -53.15 -3.60 -2.58
N ALA A 415 -52.26 -4.57 -2.78
CA ALA A 415 -52.41 -5.52 -3.88
C ALA A 415 -53.44 -6.62 -3.54
N PRO A 416 -54.12 -7.18 -4.56
CA PRO A 416 -54.88 -8.41 -4.41
C PRO A 416 -54.00 -9.51 -3.82
N THR A 417 -54.54 -10.31 -2.88
CA THR A 417 -53.77 -11.30 -2.11
C THR A 417 -53.08 -12.35 -3.00
N ASP A 418 -53.62 -12.60 -4.18
CA ASP A 418 -53.08 -13.50 -5.20
C ASP A 418 -51.99 -12.86 -6.09
N GLN A 419 -51.81 -11.54 -6.03
CA GLN A 419 -50.84 -10.79 -6.82
C GLN A 419 -49.69 -10.18 -6.01
N VAL A 420 -49.76 -10.17 -4.68
CA VAL A 420 -48.72 -9.63 -3.78
C VAL A 420 -47.33 -10.14 -4.15
N VAL A 421 -47.23 -11.43 -4.50
CA VAL A 421 -45.97 -12.09 -4.87
C VAL A 421 -45.39 -11.47 -6.15
N PHE A 422 -46.22 -11.17 -7.15
CA PHE A 422 -45.78 -10.62 -8.43
C PHE A 422 -45.27 -9.19 -8.28
N TYR A 423 -45.98 -8.33 -7.55
CA TYR A 423 -45.51 -6.98 -7.23
C TYR A 423 -44.19 -7.02 -6.45
N THR A 424 -44.10 -7.89 -5.44
CA THR A 424 -42.88 -8.02 -4.63
C THR A 424 -41.69 -8.50 -5.46
N CYS A 425 -41.91 -9.39 -6.43
CA CYS A 425 -40.88 -9.84 -7.36
C CYS A 425 -40.40 -8.70 -8.27
N CYS A 426 -41.30 -7.92 -8.87
CA CYS A 426 -40.92 -6.78 -9.72
C CYS A 426 -40.15 -5.72 -8.93
N SER A 427 -40.63 -5.30 -7.75
CA SER A 427 -39.95 -4.32 -6.90
C SER A 427 -38.56 -4.78 -6.44
N PHE A 428 -38.38 -6.09 -6.24
CA PHE A 428 -37.07 -6.63 -5.91
C PHE A 428 -36.10 -6.54 -7.10
N TYR A 429 -36.54 -6.86 -8.32
CA TYR A 429 -35.69 -6.71 -9.50
C TYR A 429 -35.35 -5.24 -9.79
N ASP A 430 -36.29 -4.32 -9.57
CA ASP A 430 -36.03 -2.88 -9.66
C ASP A 430 -34.97 -2.43 -8.65
N MET A 431 -35.01 -2.96 -7.42
CA MET A 431 -33.97 -2.73 -6.42
C MET A 431 -32.61 -3.30 -6.85
N VAL A 432 -32.59 -4.52 -7.41
CA VAL A 432 -31.35 -5.11 -7.95
C VAL A 432 -30.77 -4.27 -9.09
N SER A 433 -31.63 -3.76 -9.99
CA SER A 433 -31.23 -2.86 -11.07
C SER A 433 -30.68 -1.53 -10.52
N CYS A 434 -31.39 -0.93 -9.56
CA CYS A 434 -30.96 0.29 -8.85
C CYS A 434 -29.61 0.10 -8.15
N ALA A 435 -29.39 -1.05 -7.49
CA ALA A 435 -28.13 -1.39 -6.85
C ALA A 435 -27.01 -1.59 -7.89
N ASN A 436 -27.30 -2.24 -9.02
CA ASN A 436 -26.35 -2.40 -10.13
C ASN A 436 -25.94 -1.05 -10.74
N GLN A 437 -26.88 -0.12 -10.91
CA GLN A 437 -26.62 1.23 -11.41
C GLN A 437 -25.86 2.09 -10.38
N SER A 438 -26.17 1.93 -9.09
CA SER A 438 -25.46 2.60 -8.00
C SER A 438 -23.99 2.16 -7.89
N LEU A 439 -23.69 0.92 -8.31
CA LEU A 439 -22.35 0.33 -8.30
C LEU A 439 -21.60 0.44 -9.64
N THR A 440 -22.16 1.10 -10.66
CA THR A 440 -21.50 1.37 -11.96
C THR A 440 -20.15 2.09 -11.83
N PRO A 441 -19.98 3.08 -10.93
CA PRO A 441 -18.68 3.72 -10.71
C PRO A 441 -17.59 2.76 -10.18
N CYS A 442 -17.97 1.55 -9.74
CA CYS A 442 -17.11 0.56 -9.09
C CYS A 442 -16.64 -0.56 -10.05
N GLU A 443 -16.80 -0.36 -11.36
CA GLU A 443 -16.64 -1.33 -12.46
C GLU A 443 -15.31 -2.10 -12.52
N SER A 444 -14.23 -1.57 -11.94
CA SER A 444 -12.90 -2.21 -12.02
C SER A 444 -12.58 -3.24 -10.93
N SER A 445 -13.52 -3.56 -10.03
CA SER A 445 -13.21 -4.32 -8.81
C SER A 445 -13.89 -5.69 -8.74
N SER A 446 -13.13 -6.72 -8.35
CA SER A 446 -13.68 -7.95 -7.79
C SER A 446 -14.63 -7.68 -6.61
N SER A 447 -14.53 -6.49 -6.02
CA SER A 447 -15.38 -5.95 -4.96
C SER A 447 -16.82 -5.70 -5.41
N ARG A 448 -17.09 -5.29 -6.66
CA ARG A 448 -18.48 -5.18 -7.19
C ARG A 448 -19.16 -6.54 -7.15
N GLN A 449 -18.51 -7.55 -7.70
CA GLN A 449 -19.05 -8.91 -7.71
C GLN A 449 -19.22 -9.45 -6.29
N GLN A 450 -18.22 -9.22 -5.42
CA GLN A 450 -18.27 -9.67 -4.03
C GLN A 450 -19.34 -8.93 -3.19
N ALA A 451 -19.58 -7.65 -3.45
CA ALA A 451 -20.64 -6.86 -2.82
C ALA A 451 -22.02 -7.34 -3.27
N LEU A 452 -22.23 -7.51 -4.58
CA LEU A 452 -23.47 -8.07 -5.13
C LEU A 452 -23.71 -9.51 -4.63
N ASP A 453 -22.68 -10.34 -4.55
CA ASP A 453 -22.79 -11.72 -4.06
C ASP A 453 -23.08 -11.76 -2.55
N SER A 454 -22.53 -10.83 -1.76
CA SER A 454 -22.81 -10.73 -0.31
C SER A 454 -24.20 -10.13 -0.04
N LEU A 455 -24.61 -9.11 -0.81
CA LEU A 455 -25.92 -8.45 -0.69
C LEU A 455 -27.06 -9.36 -1.18
N PHE A 456 -26.86 -10.10 -2.28
CA PHE A 456 -27.94 -10.76 -3.01
C PHE A 456 -27.76 -12.28 -3.17
N GLY A 457 -26.64 -12.87 -2.73
CA GLY A 457 -26.32 -14.28 -2.97
C GLY A 457 -27.30 -15.27 -2.31
N VAL A 458 -27.85 -14.92 -1.15
CA VAL A 458 -28.88 -15.74 -0.46
C VAL A 458 -30.24 -15.61 -1.14
N TYR A 459 -30.59 -14.40 -1.61
CA TYR A 459 -31.90 -14.08 -2.19
C TYR A 459 -32.06 -14.56 -3.63
N ARG A 460 -30.99 -14.49 -4.44
CA ARG A 460 -31.05 -14.85 -5.87
C ARG A 460 -31.44 -16.32 -6.09
N ARG A 461 -31.06 -17.20 -5.15
CA ARG A 461 -31.40 -18.64 -5.21
C ARG A 461 -32.85 -18.92 -4.80
N SER A 462 -33.38 -18.23 -3.79
CA SER A 462 -34.75 -18.44 -3.32
C SER A 462 -35.80 -17.82 -4.24
N GLN A 463 -35.52 -16.66 -4.85
CA GLN A 463 -36.49 -15.97 -5.71
C GLN A 463 -36.66 -16.57 -7.10
N SER A 464 -35.61 -17.16 -7.69
CA SER A 464 -35.73 -17.85 -8.98
C SER A 464 -36.76 -18.98 -8.97
N MET A 465 -37.09 -19.52 -7.79
CA MET A 465 -38.12 -20.55 -7.61
C MET A 465 -39.54 -19.99 -7.46
N VAL A 466 -39.70 -18.70 -7.14
CA VAL A 466 -40.99 -18.09 -6.76
C VAL A 466 -41.46 -17.06 -7.80
N CYS A 467 -40.54 -16.31 -8.42
CA CYS A 467 -40.89 -15.16 -9.27
C CYS A 467 -41.24 -15.52 -10.72
N GLY A 468 -40.85 -16.70 -11.22
CA GLY A 468 -41.23 -17.17 -12.56
C GLY A 468 -40.89 -16.16 -13.67
N ASN A 469 -41.90 -15.72 -14.43
CA ASN A 469 -41.77 -14.77 -15.55
C ASN A 469 -41.72 -13.29 -15.13
N TYR A 470 -41.89 -12.97 -13.84
CA TYR A 470 -41.83 -11.60 -13.31
C TYR A 470 -40.38 -11.25 -12.95
N THR A 471 -39.59 -10.92 -13.97
CA THR A 471 -38.17 -10.56 -13.87
C THR A 471 -37.90 -9.16 -14.42
N GLU A 472 -36.68 -8.65 -14.21
CA GLU A 472 -36.22 -7.34 -14.72
C GLU A 472 -36.53 -7.17 -16.21
N GLY A 473 -37.24 -6.09 -16.57
CA GLY A 473 -37.61 -5.76 -17.95
C GLY A 473 -38.64 -6.69 -18.60
N SER A 474 -39.30 -7.57 -17.83
CA SER A 474 -40.35 -8.44 -18.37
C SER A 474 -41.63 -7.65 -18.67
N GLN A 475 -42.29 -7.98 -19.78
CA GLN A 475 -43.64 -7.47 -20.12
C GLN A 475 -44.65 -7.78 -19.01
N ALA A 476 -44.40 -8.82 -18.20
CA ALA A 476 -45.24 -9.20 -17.06
C ALA A 476 -45.21 -8.15 -15.94
N CYS A 477 -44.07 -7.52 -15.66
CA CYS A 477 -43.99 -6.44 -14.68
C CYS A 477 -44.63 -5.14 -15.20
N GLU A 478 -44.47 -4.84 -16.50
CA GLU A 478 -45.10 -3.65 -17.12
C GLU A 478 -46.62 -3.75 -17.21
N ALA A 479 -47.16 -4.97 -17.30
CA ALA A 479 -48.59 -5.23 -17.37
C ALA A 479 -49.29 -5.17 -15.99
N LEU A 480 -48.56 -5.07 -14.87
CA LEU A 480 -49.15 -4.96 -13.54
C LEU A 480 -49.79 -3.57 -13.33
N PRO A 481 -51.06 -3.49 -12.90
CA PRO A 481 -51.70 -2.23 -12.54
C PRO A 481 -50.91 -1.45 -11.48
N LYS A 482 -50.89 -0.12 -11.57
CA LYS A 482 -50.27 0.69 -10.50
C LYS A 482 -51.10 0.61 -9.23
N LEU A 483 -50.46 0.25 -8.12
CA LEU A 483 -51.07 0.27 -6.80
C LEU A 483 -51.25 1.71 -6.30
N PRO A 484 -52.32 2.00 -5.54
CA PRO A 484 -52.48 3.28 -4.87
C PRO A 484 -51.41 3.48 -3.78
N ASP A 485 -51.15 4.74 -3.45
CA ASP A 485 -50.23 5.10 -2.36
C ASP A 485 -50.79 4.70 -0.97
N LEU A 486 -49.89 4.64 0.02
CA LEU A 486 -50.26 4.32 1.41
C LEU A 486 -50.90 5.54 2.08
N ASP A 487 -52.01 5.31 2.76
CA ASP A 487 -52.76 6.31 3.53
C ASP A 487 -52.27 6.36 4.99
N ALA A 488 -52.56 7.45 5.71
CA ALA A 488 -52.16 7.61 7.12
C ALA A 488 -52.72 6.54 8.07
N ASN A 489 -53.82 5.87 7.67
CA ASN A 489 -54.48 4.82 8.45
C ASN A 489 -54.03 3.39 8.07
N ASP A 490 -53.15 3.23 7.07
CA ASP A 490 -52.67 1.91 6.67
C ASP A 490 -51.68 1.34 7.71
N ARG A 491 -51.74 0.02 7.92
CA ARG A 491 -50.84 -0.70 8.84
C ARG A 491 -49.38 -0.48 8.42
N LYS A 492 -48.57 0.10 9.31
CA LYS A 492 -47.12 0.23 9.08
C LYS A 492 -46.42 -1.06 9.51
N ILE A 493 -45.63 -1.61 8.61
CA ILE A 493 -44.77 -2.76 8.90
C ILE A 493 -43.44 -2.20 9.39
N GLU A 494 -43.14 -2.39 10.67
CA GLU A 494 -42.04 -1.67 11.33
C GLU A 494 -40.67 -2.27 11.05
N ASN A 495 -40.60 -3.54 10.63
CA ASN A 495 -39.33 -4.20 10.36
C ASN A 495 -39.38 -5.15 9.15
N TYR A 496 -38.20 -5.43 8.60
CA TYR A 496 -38.03 -6.21 7.37
C TYR A 496 -38.40 -7.69 7.54
N VAL A 497 -38.32 -8.23 8.75
CA VAL A 497 -38.65 -9.63 9.03
C VAL A 497 -40.17 -9.85 8.95
N GLU A 498 -40.95 -8.92 9.48
CA GLU A 498 -42.42 -8.92 9.37
C GLU A 498 -42.87 -8.77 7.90
N LEU A 499 -42.16 -7.94 7.12
CA LEU A 499 -42.40 -7.76 5.69
C LEU A 499 -42.21 -9.07 4.89
N LEU A 500 -41.14 -9.81 5.18
CA LEU A 500 -40.87 -11.12 4.57
C LEU A 500 -41.87 -12.19 5.01
N ALA A 501 -42.27 -12.15 6.29
CA ALA A 501 -43.26 -13.08 6.84
C ALA A 501 -44.63 -12.91 6.18
N GLU A 502 -45.12 -11.66 6.04
CA GLU A 502 -46.39 -11.36 5.39
C GLU A 502 -46.37 -11.75 3.89
N THR A 503 -45.24 -11.51 3.22
CA THR A 503 -45.04 -11.96 1.83
C THR A 503 -45.09 -13.49 1.74
N ALA A 504 -44.42 -14.20 2.64
CA ALA A 504 -44.42 -15.68 2.68
C ALA A 504 -45.81 -16.25 3.01
N ILE A 505 -46.58 -15.58 3.87
CA ILE A 505 -47.97 -15.94 4.19
C ILE A 505 -48.85 -15.80 2.93
N ALA A 506 -48.66 -14.74 2.13
CA ALA A 506 -49.36 -14.57 0.86
C ALA A 506 -49.02 -15.70 -0.15
N VAL A 507 -47.75 -16.16 -0.18
CA VAL A 507 -47.32 -17.33 -0.98
C VAL A 507 -48.00 -18.63 -0.51
N GLY A 508 -48.14 -18.83 0.80
CA GLY A 508 -48.83 -19.99 1.37
C GLY A 508 -50.32 -20.02 1.00
N ARG A 509 -50.97 -18.85 0.95
CA ARG A 509 -52.38 -18.71 0.55
C ARG A 509 -52.61 -18.94 -0.95
N THR A 510 -51.67 -18.53 -1.81
CA THR A 510 -51.75 -18.77 -3.26
C THR A 510 -51.60 -20.25 -3.60
N LYS A 511 -50.72 -21.00 -2.92
CA LYS A 511 -50.58 -22.46 -3.14
C LYS A 511 -51.76 -23.31 -2.65
N SER A 512 -52.58 -22.81 -1.73
CA SER A 512 -53.82 -23.51 -1.30
C SER A 512 -54.96 -23.45 -2.34
N ARG A 513 -54.76 -22.81 -3.49
CA ARG A 513 -55.70 -22.77 -4.63
C ARG A 513 -55.00 -23.24 -5.92
N GLU A 514 -54.81 -24.55 -6.06
CA GLU A 514 -54.52 -25.22 -7.34
C GLU A 514 -55.83 -25.94 -7.75
N VAL A 515 -56.39 -25.96 -8.97
CA VAL A 515 -55.92 -25.79 -10.37
C VAL A 515 -57.18 -25.50 -11.24
N PRO A 516 -57.18 -24.61 -12.26
CA PRO A 516 -58.16 -24.71 -13.34
C PRO A 516 -57.71 -25.82 -14.29
N SER A 517 -58.45 -26.92 -14.31
CA SER A 517 -58.31 -28.03 -15.25
C SER A 517 -58.31 -27.49 -16.70
N TYR A 518 -57.19 -27.60 -17.41
CA TYR A 518 -57.23 -27.55 -18.87
C TYR A 518 -57.86 -28.85 -19.37
N LYS A 519 -59.09 -28.74 -19.90
CA LYS A 519 -59.75 -29.80 -20.66
C LYS A 519 -59.55 -29.53 -22.16
N LYS A 520 -59.01 -30.56 -22.81
CA LYS A 520 -58.81 -30.85 -24.24
C LYS A 520 -57.68 -30.14 -24.96
#